data_AF-A0A2M7Q5V6-F1
#
_entry.id   AF-A0A2M7Q5V6-F1
#
_cell.length_a   1.000
_cell.length_b   1.000
_cell.length_c   1.000
_cell.angle_alpha   90.00
_cell.angle_beta   90.00
_cell.angle_gamma   90.00
#
_symmetry.space_group_name_H-M   'P 1'
#
loop_
_entity.id
_entity.type
_entity.pdbx_description
1 polymer ?
#
loop_
_entity_poly.entity_id
_entity_poly.type
_entity_poly.pdbx_seq_one_letter_code
_entity_poly.pdbx_strand_id
1 'polypeptide(L)'
;MCFIHLYCMSSSTIFKDRIDAGKKLAVVLSDFKNTDAIVLALPRGGVVVAKEVAYELGLPLDIIVTRKIGAPGNDEYAIGVIDITGAGVWNEAERAYVDTKWLDQKIESEKKEAMRRFETYRKGMGALNIKNKTIIIVDDGIATGLTM
;
A
#
# COMPACT_ATOMS: atom_id res chain seq x y z
N MET A 1 7.95 -3.89 15.55
CA MET A 1 7.58 -3.51 14.17
C MET A 1 7.76 -2.00 14.11
N CYS A 2 8.85 -1.50 13.52
CA CYS A 2 9.12 -0.07 13.46
C CYS A 2 8.61 0.43 12.11
N PHE A 3 7.42 1.05 12.09
CA PHE A 3 6.90 1.72 10.92
C PHE A 3 7.51 3.12 10.87
N ILE A 4 8.44 3.34 9.97
CA ILE A 4 9.02 4.67 9.75
C ILE A 4 8.14 5.34 8.68
N HIS A 5 7.24 6.21 9.13
CA HIS A 5 6.45 7.08 8.27
C HIS A 5 7.29 8.32 7.92
N LEU A 6 7.86 8.36 6.72
CA LEU A 6 8.45 9.60 6.21
C LEU A 6 7.33 10.50 5.67
N TYR A 7 6.92 11.48 6.48
CA TYR A 7 6.12 12.59 6.00
C TYR A 7 7.04 13.56 5.25
N CYS A 8 6.84 13.68 3.93
CA CYS A 8 7.45 14.75 3.14
C CYS A 8 6.81 16.09 3.56
N MET A 9 7.39 16.79 4.53
CA MET A 9 7.00 18.16 4.87
C MET A 9 7.76 19.18 3.99
N SER A 10 6.98 20.06 3.37
CA SER A 10 7.34 21.40 2.88
C SER A 10 8.44 21.55 1.81
N SER A 11 8.04 21.42 0.54
CA SER A 11 8.15 22.50 -0.47
C SER A 11 7.28 22.08 -1.67
N SER A 12 6.78 23.00 -2.47
CA SER A 12 5.98 22.69 -3.67
C SER A 12 6.85 22.04 -4.75
N THR A 13 7.29 20.82 -4.50
CA THR A 13 8.09 20.03 -5.43
C THR A 13 7.13 19.39 -6.42
N ILE A 14 6.93 20.04 -7.56
CA ILE A 14 6.28 19.39 -8.69
C ILE A 14 7.25 18.31 -9.18
N PHE A 15 6.85 17.05 -9.08
CA PHE A 15 7.54 15.93 -9.70
C PHE A 15 7.20 15.89 -11.19
N LYS A 16 8.19 15.55 -12.03
CA LYS A 16 7.96 15.42 -13.48
C LYS A 16 7.05 14.24 -13.80
N ASP A 17 7.30 13.12 -13.11
CA ASP A 17 6.55 11.88 -13.19
C ASP A 17 6.85 11.04 -11.92
N ARG A 18 6.29 9.82 -11.88
CA ARG A 18 6.52 8.88 -10.77
C ARG A 18 7.98 8.42 -10.66
N ILE A 19 8.74 8.43 -11.76
CA ILE A 19 10.15 8.02 -11.77
C ILE A 19 10.98 9.11 -11.08
N ASP A 20 10.77 10.38 -11.46
CA ASP A 20 11.37 11.54 -10.80
C ASP A 20 11.04 11.59 -9.31
N ALA A 21 9.77 11.31 -8.95
CA ALA A 21 9.36 11.21 -7.56
C ALA A 21 10.11 10.11 -6.80
N GLY A 22 10.22 8.90 -7.38
CA GLY A 22 10.91 7.78 -6.76
C GLY A 22 12.40 8.02 -6.55
N LYS A 23 13.09 8.61 -7.53
CA LYS A 23 14.52 8.98 -7.42
C LYS A 23 14.75 10.01 -6.32
N LYS A 24 13.90 11.04 -6.25
CA LYS A 24 13.99 12.06 -5.19
C LYS A 24 13.69 11.45 -3.82
N LEU A 25 12.70 10.56 -3.73
CA LEU A 25 12.37 9.86 -2.50
C LEU A 25 13.53 8.97 -2.02
N ALA A 26 14.23 8.29 -2.94
CA ALA A 26 15.41 7.49 -2.60
C ALA A 26 16.53 8.31 -1.97
N VAL A 27 16.73 9.56 -2.42
CA VAL A 27 17.73 10.48 -1.83
C VAL A 27 17.37 10.79 -0.37
N VAL A 28 16.09 11.03 -0.07
CA VAL A 28 15.63 11.30 1.30
C VAL A 28 15.75 10.05 2.20
N LEU A 29 15.65 8.87 1.60
CA LEU A 29 15.75 7.56 2.29
C LEU A 29 17.16 6.97 2.26
N SER A 30 18.21 7.78 2.03
CA SER A 30 19.59 7.30 1.86
C SER A 30 20.11 6.47 3.03
N ASP A 31 19.60 6.73 4.25
CA ASP A 31 20.00 6.02 5.47
C ASP A 31 19.65 4.53 5.45
N PHE A 32 18.71 4.12 4.58
CA PHE A 32 18.32 2.72 4.40
C PHE A 32 19.13 1.99 3.34
N LYS A 33 20.06 2.66 2.65
CA LYS A 33 20.84 2.07 1.56
C LYS A 33 21.65 0.86 2.04
N ASN A 34 21.53 -0.26 1.32
CA ASN A 34 22.18 -1.55 1.62
C ASN A 34 21.90 -2.10 3.03
N THR A 35 20.82 -1.66 3.68
CA THR A 35 20.34 -2.26 4.94
C THR A 35 19.56 -3.55 4.67
N ASP A 36 19.02 -4.18 5.71
CA ASP A 36 18.18 -5.38 5.59
C ASP A 36 16.69 -5.07 5.35
N ALA A 37 16.37 -3.78 5.10
CA ALA A 37 15.02 -3.28 4.87
C ALA A 37 14.38 -3.85 3.59
N ILE A 38 13.05 -3.80 3.52
CA ILE A 38 12.27 -4.21 2.35
C ILE A 38 11.37 -3.06 1.92
N VAL A 39 11.35 -2.78 0.62
CA VAL A 39 10.40 -1.85 0.01
C VAL A 39 9.13 -2.62 -0.35
N LEU A 40 7.99 -2.16 0.15
CA LEU A 40 6.67 -2.70 -0.18
C LEU A 40 5.85 -1.67 -0.92
N ALA A 41 5.41 -2.00 -2.13
CA ALA A 41 4.63 -1.11 -2.96
C ALA A 41 3.13 -1.39 -2.87
N LEU A 42 2.32 -0.32 -2.91
CA LEU A 42 0.89 -0.40 -3.16
C LEU A 42 0.61 -0.30 -4.67
N PRO A 43 0.02 -1.33 -5.31
CA PRO A 43 -0.31 -1.27 -6.73
C PRO A 43 -1.47 -0.32 -7.04
N ARG A 44 -1.47 0.37 -8.18
CA ARG A 44 -0.53 0.23 -9.32
C ARG A 44 0.52 1.33 -9.38
N GLY A 45 0.14 2.57 -9.06
CA GLY A 45 0.98 3.75 -9.25
C GLY A 45 2.20 3.72 -8.33
N GLY A 46 2.00 3.38 -7.06
CA GLY A 46 3.06 3.20 -6.05
C GLY A 46 4.19 2.27 -6.48
N VAL A 47 3.91 1.24 -7.29
CA VAL A 47 4.94 0.32 -7.81
C VAL A 47 6.00 1.03 -8.66
N VAL A 48 5.60 2.06 -9.43
CA VAL A 48 6.54 2.80 -10.28
C VAL A 48 7.51 3.60 -9.41
N VAL A 49 7.02 4.23 -8.34
CA VAL A 49 7.83 4.98 -7.38
C VAL A 49 8.72 4.04 -6.58
N ALA A 50 8.14 2.97 -6.04
CA ALA A 50 8.81 1.97 -5.22
C ALA A 50 9.96 1.27 -5.94
N LYS A 51 9.81 1.03 -7.25
CA LYS A 51 10.86 0.43 -8.08
C LYS A 51 12.12 1.29 -8.09
N GLU A 52 11.98 2.60 -8.28
CA GLU A 52 13.14 3.50 -8.26
C GLU A 52 13.76 3.57 -6.86
N VAL A 53 12.93 3.62 -5.80
CA VAL A 53 13.42 3.59 -4.41
C VAL A 53 14.22 2.32 -4.12
N ALA A 54 13.68 1.16 -4.45
CA ALA A 54 14.35 -0.13 -4.23
C ALA A 54 15.66 -0.23 -5.02
N TYR A 55 15.64 0.21 -6.28
CA TYR A 55 16.82 0.19 -7.16
C TYR A 55 17.96 1.07 -6.61
N GLU A 56 17.67 2.33 -6.28
CA GLU A 56 18.67 3.30 -5.82
C GLU A 56 19.26 2.96 -4.44
N LEU A 57 18.45 2.34 -3.56
CA LEU A 57 18.84 1.93 -2.22
C LEU A 57 19.45 0.51 -2.16
N GLY A 58 19.39 -0.26 -3.26
CA GLY A 58 19.85 -1.65 -3.26
C GLY A 58 19.01 -2.58 -2.38
N LEU A 59 17.71 -2.29 -2.26
CA LEU A 59 16.78 -3.02 -1.39
C LEU A 59 15.87 -3.96 -2.20
N PRO A 60 15.44 -5.09 -1.62
CA PRO A 60 14.42 -5.92 -2.23
C PRO A 60 13.07 -5.18 -2.31
N LEU A 61 12.35 -5.41 -3.40
CA LEU A 61 11.01 -4.89 -3.66
C LEU A 61 9.99 -6.03 -3.65
N ASP A 62 8.88 -5.81 -2.94
CA ASP A 62 7.69 -6.64 -3.04
C ASP A 62 6.44 -5.76 -3.03
N ILE A 63 5.26 -6.35 -3.14
CA ILE A 63 3.98 -5.65 -3.19
C ILE A 63 3.06 -6.09 -2.05
N ILE A 64 2.21 -5.17 -1.61
CA ILE A 64 1.06 -5.49 -0.76
C ILE A 64 -0.20 -5.24 -1.58
N VAL A 65 -1.12 -6.22 -1.59
CA VAL A 65 -2.41 -6.08 -2.25
C VAL A 65 -3.49 -5.91 -1.19
N THR A 66 -4.11 -4.74 -1.18
CA THR A 66 -5.27 -4.41 -0.35
C THR A 66 -6.43 -3.90 -1.22
N ARG A 67 -7.63 -3.89 -0.66
CA ARG A 67 -8.85 -3.35 -1.27
C ARG A 67 -9.61 -2.50 -0.28
N LYS A 68 -9.99 -1.28 -0.69
CA LYS A 68 -10.90 -0.43 0.08
C LYS A 68 -12.29 -1.04 0.09
N ILE A 69 -12.97 -0.93 1.22
CA ILE A 69 -14.39 -1.18 1.38
C ILE A 69 -15.05 0.19 1.47
N GLY A 70 -15.75 0.59 0.40
CA GLY A 70 -16.54 1.81 0.39
C GLY A 70 -17.82 1.69 1.21
N ALA A 71 -18.43 2.80 1.58
CA ALA A 71 -19.73 2.82 2.26
C ALA A 71 -20.87 2.43 1.30
N PRO A 72 -21.99 1.90 1.83
CA PRO A 72 -23.20 1.71 1.04
C PRO A 72 -23.61 3.00 0.32
N GLY A 73 -23.75 2.93 -1.01
CA GLY A 73 -24.14 4.08 -1.85
C GLY A 73 -23.03 5.11 -2.12
N ASN A 74 -21.82 4.95 -1.55
CA ASN A 74 -20.68 5.81 -1.82
C ASN A 74 -19.35 5.03 -1.77
N ASP A 75 -18.97 4.43 -2.90
CA ASP A 75 -17.73 3.64 -3.02
C ASP A 75 -16.45 4.47 -2.82
N GLU A 76 -16.52 5.80 -2.93
CA GLU A 76 -15.38 6.69 -2.69
C GLU A 76 -15.13 6.97 -1.21
N TYR A 77 -16.15 6.82 -0.37
CA TYR A 77 -16.01 6.96 1.08
C TYR A 77 -15.65 5.62 1.72
N ALA A 78 -14.37 5.41 2.03
CA ALA A 78 -13.91 4.14 2.58
C ALA A 78 -14.23 3.98 4.08
N ILE A 79 -14.89 2.88 4.43
CA ILE A 79 -15.22 2.47 5.81
C ILE A 79 -14.27 1.40 6.34
N GLY A 80 -13.43 0.84 5.47
CA GLY A 80 -12.38 -0.09 5.84
C GLY A 80 -11.49 -0.47 4.67
N VAL A 81 -10.49 -1.28 4.96
CA VAL A 81 -9.57 -1.87 3.99
C VAL A 81 -9.37 -3.33 4.35
N ILE A 82 -9.39 -4.21 3.35
CA ILE A 82 -9.11 -5.63 3.52
C ILE A 82 -7.85 -6.05 2.76
N ASP A 83 -7.21 -7.11 3.25
CA ASP A 83 -6.14 -7.82 2.54
C ASP A 83 -6.70 -8.97 1.67
N ILE A 84 -5.80 -9.73 1.07
CA ILE A 84 -6.13 -10.90 0.22
C ILE A 84 -6.83 -12.04 0.98
N THR A 85 -6.71 -12.08 2.31
CA THR A 85 -7.37 -13.09 3.15
C THR A 85 -8.78 -12.66 3.56
N GLY A 86 -9.08 -11.37 3.44
CA GLY A 86 -10.31 -10.74 3.92
C GLY A 86 -10.16 -10.18 5.34
N ALA A 87 -8.98 -10.28 5.96
CA ALA A 87 -8.69 -9.59 7.20
C ALA A 87 -8.69 -8.09 6.93
N GLY A 88 -9.37 -7.32 7.78
CA GLY A 88 -9.62 -5.91 7.53
C GLY A 88 -9.36 -5.00 8.72
N VAL A 89 -9.02 -3.77 8.39
CA VAL A 89 -8.98 -2.62 9.30
C VAL A 89 -10.18 -1.75 8.99
N TRP A 90 -10.89 -1.31 10.01
CA TRP A 90 -12.20 -0.67 9.88
C TRP A 90 -12.25 0.66 10.60
N ASN A 91 -13.03 1.59 10.04
CA ASN A 91 -13.58 2.69 10.83
C ASN A 91 -14.79 2.14 11.59
N GLU A 92 -14.60 1.82 12.88
CA GLU A 92 -15.63 1.18 13.69
C GLU A 92 -16.89 2.03 13.88
N ALA A 93 -16.75 3.36 13.87
CA ALA A 93 -17.91 4.26 13.95
C ALA A 93 -18.80 4.13 12.70
N GLU A 94 -18.20 4.14 11.51
CA GLU A 94 -18.94 3.97 10.25
C GLU A 94 -19.48 2.54 10.11
N ARG A 95 -18.66 1.54 10.46
CA ARG A 95 -19.02 0.12 10.36
C ARG A 95 -20.26 -0.22 11.19
N ALA A 96 -20.43 0.41 12.36
CA ALA A 96 -21.58 0.19 13.23
C ALA A 96 -22.93 0.52 12.58
N TYR A 97 -22.95 1.36 11.55
CA TYR A 97 -24.17 1.76 10.83
C TYR A 97 -24.41 0.98 9.53
N VAL A 98 -23.55 0.01 9.20
CA VAL A 98 -23.61 -0.76 7.96
C VAL A 98 -24.29 -2.11 8.21
N ASP A 99 -25.22 -2.47 7.33
CA ASP A 99 -25.86 -3.79 7.35
C ASP A 99 -24.81 -4.90 7.22
N THR A 100 -24.84 -5.86 8.15
CA THR A 100 -23.81 -6.91 8.23
C THR A 100 -23.83 -7.83 7.02
N LYS A 101 -25.02 -8.16 6.52
CA LYS A 101 -25.17 -9.03 5.34
C LYS A 101 -24.62 -8.36 4.08
N TRP A 102 -24.89 -7.07 3.89
CA TRP A 102 -24.30 -6.28 2.83
C TRP A 102 -22.77 -6.24 2.96
N LEU A 103 -22.26 -6.01 4.17
CA LEU A 103 -20.82 -5.91 4.42
C LEU A 103 -20.09 -7.21 4.09
N ASP A 104 -20.63 -8.36 4.53
CA ASP A 104 -20.06 -9.67 4.23
C ASP A 104 -20.00 -9.95 2.72
N GLN A 105 -21.06 -9.58 1.98
CA GLN A 105 -21.09 -9.70 0.52
C GLN A 105 -20.05 -8.78 -0.14
N LYS A 106 -19.92 -7.54 0.34
CA LYS A 106 -18.91 -6.60 -0.17
C LYS A 106 -17.50 -7.11 0.09
N ILE A 107 -17.20 -7.59 1.30
CA ILE A 107 -15.91 -8.19 1.66
C ILE A 107 -15.59 -9.35 0.72
N GLU A 108 -16.52 -10.28 0.50
CA GLU A 108 -16.27 -11.44 -0.35
C GLU A 108 -16.01 -11.03 -1.81
N SER A 109 -16.70 -10.01 -2.31
CA SER A 109 -16.47 -9.47 -3.65
C SER A 109 -15.09 -8.81 -3.80
N GLU A 110 -14.69 -7.99 -2.84
CA GLU A 110 -13.40 -7.31 -2.87
C GLU A 110 -12.24 -8.28 -2.60
N LYS A 111 -12.44 -9.31 -1.76
CA LYS A 111 -11.46 -10.37 -1.53
C LYS A 111 -11.15 -11.14 -2.80
N LYS A 112 -12.16 -11.48 -3.61
CA LYS A 112 -11.97 -12.12 -4.92
C LYS A 112 -11.13 -11.25 -5.86
N GLU A 113 -11.40 -9.95 -5.89
CA GLU A 113 -10.61 -9.01 -6.69
C GLU A 113 -9.18 -8.83 -6.14
N ALA A 114 -9.01 -8.80 -4.82
CA ALA A 114 -7.70 -8.76 -4.17
C ALA A 114 -6.86 -9.97 -4.58
N MET A 115 -7.45 -11.18 -4.50
CA MET A 115 -6.78 -12.42 -4.88
C MET A 115 -6.42 -12.44 -6.37
N ARG A 116 -7.36 -12.04 -7.25
CA ARG A 116 -7.09 -11.96 -8.69
C ARG A 116 -5.91 -11.04 -9.00
N ARG A 117 -5.82 -9.88 -8.34
CA ARG A 117 -4.67 -8.96 -8.48
C ARG A 117 -3.39 -9.54 -7.92
N PHE A 118 -3.45 -10.17 -6.76
CA PHE A 118 -2.31 -10.84 -6.15
C PHE A 118 -1.71 -11.88 -7.08
N GLU A 119 -2.53 -12.76 -7.65
CA GLU A 119 -2.11 -13.77 -8.64
C GLU A 119 -1.52 -13.11 -9.90
N THR A 120 -2.20 -12.10 -10.43
CA THR A 120 -1.76 -11.36 -11.63
C THR A 120 -0.39 -10.73 -11.44
N TYR A 121 -0.14 -10.13 -10.28
CA TYR A 121 1.09 -9.41 -10.01
C TYR A 121 2.24 -10.33 -9.59
N ARG A 122 1.96 -11.38 -8.81
CA ARG A 122 3.00 -12.29 -8.34
C ARG A 122 3.41 -13.34 -9.36
N LYS A 123 2.53 -13.75 -10.27
CA LYS A 123 2.84 -14.80 -11.27
C LYS A 123 3.49 -16.06 -10.64
N GLY A 124 3.05 -16.44 -9.44
CA GLY A 124 3.58 -17.59 -8.69
C GLY A 124 4.79 -17.30 -7.79
N MET A 125 5.31 -16.07 -7.74
CA MET A 125 6.39 -15.69 -6.81
C MET A 125 5.87 -15.59 -5.37
N GLY A 126 6.53 -16.27 -4.44
CA GLY A 126 6.22 -16.23 -3.01
C GLY A 126 6.51 -14.87 -2.37
N ALA A 127 5.83 -14.56 -1.27
CA ALA A 127 6.03 -13.31 -0.53
C ALA A 127 7.40 -13.29 0.16
N LEU A 128 8.02 -12.10 0.18
CA LEU A 128 9.23 -11.91 0.97
C LEU A 128 8.91 -12.08 2.46
N ASN A 129 9.85 -12.69 3.19
CA ASN A 129 9.74 -12.76 4.64
C ASN A 129 10.04 -11.38 5.23
N ILE A 130 9.02 -10.75 5.81
CA ILE A 130 9.08 -9.41 6.40
C ILE A 130 9.35 -9.41 7.92
N LYS A 131 9.43 -10.59 8.56
CA LYS A 131 9.57 -10.68 10.02
C LYS A 131 10.92 -10.10 10.48
N ASN A 132 10.88 -9.25 11.51
CA ASN A 132 12.05 -8.58 12.10
C ASN A 132 12.83 -7.68 11.15
N LYS A 133 12.22 -7.22 10.06
CA LYS A 133 12.83 -6.30 9.10
C LYS A 133 12.20 -4.92 9.20
N THR A 134 12.96 -3.91 8.78
CA THR A 134 12.42 -2.58 8.51
C THR A 134 11.65 -2.60 7.20
N ILE A 135 10.44 -2.03 7.20
CA ILE A 135 9.56 -2.01 6.02
C ILE A 135 9.34 -0.57 5.58
N ILE A 136 9.60 -0.31 4.30
CA ILE A 136 9.34 0.98 3.66
C ILE A 136 8.13 0.79 2.74
N ILE A 137 6.97 1.29 3.16
CA ILE A 137 5.75 1.26 2.34
C ILE A 137 5.78 2.48 1.41
N VAL A 138 5.60 2.24 0.11
CA VAL A 138 5.67 3.28 -0.92
C VAL A 138 4.38 3.28 -1.75
N ASP A 139 3.80 4.47 -1.89
CA ASP A 139 2.69 4.76 -2.79
C ASP A 139 2.98 6.01 -3.64
N ASP A 140 2.25 6.21 -4.74
CA ASP A 140 2.41 7.40 -5.58
C ASP A 140 1.62 8.63 -5.11
N GLY A 141 0.82 8.47 -4.06
CA GLY A 141 0.21 9.57 -3.33
C GLY A 141 -0.82 9.08 -2.33
N ILE A 142 -0.97 9.81 -1.22
CA ILE A 142 -1.99 9.52 -0.19
C ILE A 142 -3.01 10.65 -0.21
N ALA A 143 -4.21 10.36 -0.72
CA ALA A 143 -5.29 11.34 -0.79
C ALA A 143 -6.09 11.44 0.52
N THR A 144 -6.32 10.32 1.22
CA THR A 144 -7.20 10.25 2.41
C THR A 144 -6.64 9.44 3.57
N GLY A 145 -5.40 8.95 3.48
CA GLY A 145 -4.73 8.20 4.56
C GLY A 145 -5.28 6.79 4.82
N LEU A 146 -6.50 6.47 4.36
CA LEU A 146 -7.17 5.20 4.68
C LEU A 146 -6.52 3.96 4.04
N THR A 147 -5.55 4.11 3.15
CA THR A 147 -4.83 3.00 2.50
C THR A 147 -3.49 2.65 3.16
N MET A 148 -3.08 3.40 4.21
CA MET A 148 -1.84 3.17 4.97
C MET A 148 -2.08 2.80 6.42
#